data_AF-M8C1N7-F1
#
_entry.id   AF-M8C1N7-F1
#
_cell.length_a   1.000
_cell.length_b   1.000
_cell.length_c   1.000
_cell.angle_alpha   90.00
_cell.angle_beta   90.00
_cell.angle_gamma   90.00
#
_symmetry.space_group_name_H-M   'P 1'
#
loop_
_entity.id
_entity.type
_entity.pdbx_description
1 polymer ?
#
loop_
_entity_poly.entity_id
_entity_poly.type
_entity_poly.pdbx_seq_one_letter_code
_entity_poly.pdbx_strand_id
1 'polypeptide(L)'
;MWGNNFTGSIPLWIWQHQKLEILYLYDNGLTRELPRNITMLNLVKIDLSNNKLNGNIPDVFGTLKKLKFFGRGVSTPELICACYEQ
;
A
#
# COMPACT_ATOMS: atom_id res chain seq x y z
N MET A 1 -14.12 13.38 0.36
CA MET A 1 -13.53 13.87 -0.91
C MET A 1 -12.03 13.64 -0.86
N TRP A 2 -11.56 12.40 -0.93
CA TRP A 2 -10.11 12.11 -0.90
C TRP A 2 -9.77 11.33 -2.18
N GLY A 3 -9.77 12.05 -3.29
CA GLY A 3 -9.30 11.55 -4.58
C GLY A 3 -8.51 12.70 -5.19
N ASN A 4 -7.20 12.49 -5.35
CA ASN A 4 -6.36 13.43 -6.06
C ASN A 4 -6.10 12.86 -7.47
N ASN A 5 -5.62 13.69 -8.39
CA ASN A 5 -5.19 13.19 -9.70
C ASN A 5 -3.69 12.88 -9.69
N PHE A 6 -3.17 12.28 -8.60
CA PHE A 6 -1.77 11.90 -8.56
C PHE A 6 -1.51 10.76 -9.54
N THR A 7 -0.48 10.91 -10.35
CA THR A 7 -0.10 9.95 -11.40
C THR A 7 1.37 9.56 -11.27
N GLY A 8 1.74 8.44 -11.90
CA GLY A 8 3.13 7.94 -11.86
C GLY A 8 3.39 7.10 -10.61
N SER A 9 4.66 6.89 -10.28
CA SER A 9 5.06 6.06 -9.14
C SER A 9 5.04 6.83 -7.83
N ILE A 10 4.72 6.14 -6.73
CA ILE A 10 4.90 6.65 -5.37
C ILE A 10 6.41 6.80 -5.10
N PRO A 11 6.92 8.00 -4.79
CA PRO A 11 8.34 8.24 -4.57
C PRO A 11 8.97 7.33 -3.49
N LEU A 12 10.21 6.91 -3.72
CA LEU A 12 10.90 5.94 -2.84
C LEU A 12 10.95 6.39 -1.37
N TRP A 13 11.13 7.68 -1.14
CA TRP A 13 11.28 8.25 0.20
C TRP A 13 10.02 8.07 1.08
N ILE A 14 8.83 7.94 0.49
CA ILE A 14 7.60 7.66 1.24
C ILE A 14 7.73 6.30 1.92
N TRP A 15 8.25 5.30 1.20
CA TRP A 15 8.43 3.93 1.69
C TRP A 15 9.53 3.79 2.74
N GLN A 16 10.29 4.85 2.97
CA GLN A 16 11.37 4.91 3.95
C GLN A 16 11.02 5.78 5.17
N HIS A 17 9.81 6.36 5.19
CA HIS A 17 9.39 7.29 6.22
C HIS A 17 9.07 6.57 7.54
N GLN A 18 10.07 6.48 8.42
CA GLN A 18 10.02 5.70 9.65
C GLN A 18 8.89 6.09 10.62
N LYS A 19 8.44 7.36 10.59
CA LYS A 19 7.41 7.86 11.53
C LYS A 19 5.98 7.80 10.96
N LEU A 20 5.81 7.37 9.72
CA LEU A 20 4.48 7.39 9.08
C LEU A 20 3.64 6.23 9.62
N GLU A 21 2.46 6.54 10.16
CA GLU A 21 1.54 5.53 10.68
C GLU A 21 0.37 5.26 9.72
N ILE A 22 -0.08 6.29 9.00
CA ILE A 22 -1.25 6.20 8.13
C ILE A 22 -0.92 6.81 6.77
N LEU A 23 -1.16 6.06 5.70
CA LEU A 23 -0.98 6.49 4.33
C LEU A 23 -2.23 6.19 3.49
N TYR A 24 -2.99 7.24 3.16
CA TYR A 24 -4.12 7.13 2.24
C TYR A 24 -3.74 7.70 0.88
N LEU A 25 -3.70 6.84 -0.13
CA LEU A 25 -3.48 7.20 -1.53
C LEU A 25 -4.54 6.60 -2.45
N TYR A 26 -5.67 6.15 -1.88
CA TYR A 26 -6.76 5.58 -2.66
C TYR A 26 -7.37 6.60 -3.64
N ASP A 27 -8.11 6.12 -4.64
CA ASP A 27 -8.75 6.95 -5.68
C ASP A 27 -7.78 7.91 -6.38
N ASN A 28 -6.69 7.37 -6.94
CA ASN A 28 -5.69 8.12 -7.69
C ASN A 28 -5.30 7.39 -8.99
N GLY A 29 -4.45 8.03 -9.81
CA GLY A 29 -3.91 7.47 -11.05
C GLY A 29 -2.50 6.88 -10.89
N LEU A 30 -2.12 6.44 -9.67
CA LEU A 30 -0.76 5.95 -9.41
C LEU A 30 -0.52 4.65 -10.19
N THR A 31 0.69 4.54 -10.74
CA THR A 31 1.12 3.42 -11.58
C THR A 31 2.43 2.84 -11.05
N ARG A 32 2.94 1.80 -11.71
CA ARG A 32 4.15 1.05 -11.34
C ARG A 32 3.94 0.14 -10.13
N GLU A 33 4.95 -0.71 -9.91
CA GLU A 33 4.98 -1.70 -8.85
C GLU A 33 5.38 -1.07 -7.52
N LEU A 34 4.97 -1.71 -6.42
CA LEU A 34 5.41 -1.35 -5.09
C LEU A 34 6.87 -1.78 -4.88
N PRO A 35 7.72 -0.95 -4.25
CA PRO A 35 9.11 -1.32 -4.04
C PRO A 35 9.21 -2.50 -3.06
N ARG A 36 10.21 -3.35 -3.26
CA ARG A 36 10.51 -4.45 -2.32
C ARG A 36 11.21 -3.97 -1.04
N ASN A 37 11.81 -2.79 -1.08
CA ASN A 37 12.49 -2.18 0.05
C ASN A 37 11.57 -1.17 0.76
N ILE A 38 10.69 -1.68 1.60
CA ILE A 38 9.81 -0.87 2.45
C ILE A 38 10.32 -0.95 3.88
N THR A 39 10.64 0.20 4.46
CA THR A 39 11.15 0.30 5.83
C THR A 39 10.22 1.11 6.74
N MET A 40 8.95 1.30 6.38
CA MET A 40 7.96 1.98 7.22
C MET A 40 7.51 1.12 8.42
N LEU A 41 8.39 0.90 9.39
CA LEU A 41 8.15 0.00 10.52
C LEU A 41 6.99 0.42 11.43
N ASN A 42 6.60 1.69 11.39
CA ASN A 42 5.49 2.23 12.18
C ASN A 42 4.15 2.29 11.44
N LEU A 43 4.09 1.81 10.20
CA LEU A 43 2.86 1.85 9.42
C LEU A 43 1.77 0.98 10.06
N VAL A 44 0.63 1.59 10.33
CA VAL A 44 -0.57 0.98 10.89
C VAL A 44 -1.63 0.78 9.82
N LYS A 45 -1.78 1.74 8.92
CA LYS A 45 -2.81 1.70 7.89
C LYS A 45 -2.27 2.24 6.58
N ILE A 46 -2.50 1.50 5.51
CA ILE A 46 -2.25 1.96 4.15
C ILE A 46 -3.42 1.59 3.27
N ASP A 47 -3.84 2.54 2.44
CA ASP A 47 -4.87 2.31 1.43
C ASP A 47 -4.37 2.84 0.09
N LEU A 48 -4.20 1.91 -0.85
CA LEU A 48 -3.77 2.15 -2.22
C LEU A 48 -4.88 1.75 -3.20
N SER A 49 -6.11 1.52 -2.72
CA SER A 49 -7.22 1.06 -3.54
C SER A 49 -7.60 2.05 -4.62
N ASN A 50 -8.24 1.56 -5.69
CA ASN A 50 -8.60 2.37 -6.85
C ASN A 50 -7.43 3.20 -7.42
N ASN A 51 -6.30 2.52 -7.66
CA ASN A 51 -5.15 3.01 -8.42
C ASN A 51 -4.82 2.05 -9.57
N LYS A 52 -3.86 2.41 -10.41
CA LYS A 52 -3.37 1.60 -11.55
C LYS A 52 -2.01 0.94 -11.24
N LEU A 53 -1.78 0.61 -9.97
CA LEU A 53 -0.58 -0.10 -9.53
C LEU A 53 -0.56 -1.50 -10.14
N ASN A 54 0.61 -1.95 -10.58
CA ASN A 54 0.80 -3.27 -11.20
C ASN A 54 1.79 -4.13 -10.38
N GLY A 55 1.95 -5.39 -10.78
CA GLY A 55 2.82 -6.34 -10.09
C GLY A 55 2.20 -6.94 -8.81
N ASN A 56 3.02 -7.72 -8.11
CA ASN A 56 2.63 -8.43 -6.88
C ASN A 56 2.77 -7.51 -5.66
N ILE A 57 1.99 -7.81 -4.61
CA ILE A 57 2.21 -7.22 -3.30
C ILE A 57 3.57 -7.72 -2.80
N PRO A 58 4.51 -6.83 -2.44
CA PRO A 58 5.78 -7.25 -1.84
C PRO A 58 5.57 -7.93 -0.49
N ASP A 59 6.20 -9.09 -0.27
CA ASP A 59 6.10 -9.88 0.97
C ASP A 59 6.52 -9.09 2.23
N VAL A 60 7.32 -8.03 2.06
CA VAL A 60 7.73 -7.13 3.15
C VAL A 60 6.53 -6.53 3.90
N PHE A 61 5.36 -6.36 3.26
CA PHE A 61 4.15 -5.92 3.97
C PHE A 61 3.71 -6.91 5.05
N GLY A 62 3.94 -8.21 4.86
CA GLY A 62 3.70 -9.24 5.88
C GLY A 62 4.69 -9.18 7.06
N THR A 63 5.80 -8.45 6.93
CA THR A 63 6.78 -8.25 8.02
C THR A 63 6.49 -7.02 8.88
N LEU A 64 5.56 -6.15 8.45
CA LEU A 64 5.21 -4.93 9.16
C LEU A 64 4.29 -5.23 10.35
N LYS A 65 4.88 -5.48 11.51
CA LYS A 65 4.17 -5.89 12.74
C LYS A 65 3.05 -4.96 13.21
N LYS A 66 3.11 -3.69 12.84
CA LYS A 66 2.12 -2.68 13.24
C LYS A 66 0.98 -2.53 12.22
N LEU A 67 1.11 -3.12 11.04
CA LEU A 67 0.15 -2.96 9.96
C LEU A 67 -1.13 -3.72 10.30
N LYS A 68 -2.23 -2.98 10.42
CA LYS A 68 -3.58 -3.50 10.73
C LYS A 68 -4.50 -3.46 9.53
N PHE A 69 -4.22 -2.60 8.56
CA PHE A 69 -5.04 -2.46 7.37
C PHE A 69 -4.17 -2.20 6.14
N PHE A 70 -4.35 -3.06 5.14
CA PHE A 70 -3.73 -2.95 3.82
C PHE A 70 -4.83 -2.96 2.76
N GLY A 71 -5.24 -1.77 2.30
CA GLY A 71 -6.21 -1.61 1.22
C GLY A 71 -5.53 -1.77 -0.12
N ARG A 72 -5.56 -2.98 -0.70
CA ARG A 72 -5.25 -3.17 -2.13
C ARG A 72 -6.56 -3.24 -2.89
N GLY A 73 -6.76 -2.27 -3.78
CA GLY A 73 -7.88 -2.30 -4.72
C GLY A 73 -7.61 -3.37 -5.77
N VAL A 74 -8.12 -4.58 -5.53
CA VAL A 74 -8.09 -5.64 -6.53
C VAL A 74 -9.49 -5.76 -7.10
N SER A 75 -9.65 -5.40 -8.37
CA SER A 75 -10.84 -5.66 -9.19
C SER A 75 -10.83 -7.07 -9.79
N THR A 76 -10.21 -8.05 -9.12
CA THR A 76 -10.23 -9.47 -9.51
C THR A 76 -10.63 -10.33 -8.31
N PRO A 77 -11.58 -11.27 -8.47
CA PRO A 77 -12.18 -12.02 -7.36
C PRO A 77 -11.32 -13.14 -6.78
N GLU A 78 -10.01 -13.19 -7.06
CA GLU A 78 -9.11 -14.22 -6.54
C GLU A 78 -8.08 -13.60 -5.60
N LEU A 79 -8.02 -14.16 -4.38
CA LEU A 79 -7.19 -13.79 -3.22
C LEU A 79 -7.81 -12.77 -2.24
N ILE A 80 -9.07 -13.03 -1.87
CA ILE A 80 -9.46 -12.93 -0.46
C ILE A 80 -8.87 -14.18 0.24
N CYS A 81 -8.35 -13.99 1.45
CA CYS A 81 -7.66 -14.97 2.31
C CYS A 81 -6.14 -15.09 2.09
N ALA A 82 -5.38 -14.26 2.81
CA ALA A 82 -4.43 -14.78 3.79
C ALA A 82 -3.95 -13.66 4.74
N CYS A 83 -4.37 -13.78 6.00
CA CYS A 83 -3.69 -13.31 7.22
C CYS A 83 -3.63 -11.79 7.49
N TYR A 84 -4.51 -11.30 8.37
CA TYR A 84 -4.09 -10.89 9.73
C TYR A 84 -5.33 -10.66 10.64
N GLU A 85 -5.96 -11.76 11.08
CA GLU A 85 -6.72 -11.76 12.34
C GLU A 85 -5.82 -12.40 13.41
N GLN A 86 -5.12 -11.54 14.15
CA GLN A 86 -4.78 -11.64 15.58
C GLN A 86 -3.97 -10.41 16.01
#